data_AF-A0A3R6DKE6-F1
#
_entry.id   AF-A0A3R6DKE6-F1
#
_cell.length_a   1.000
_cell.length_b   1.000
_cell.length_c   1.000
_cell.angle_alpha   90.00
_cell.angle_beta   90.00
_cell.angle_gamma   90.00
#
_symmetry.space_group_name_H-M   'P 1'
#
loop_
_entity.id
_entity.type
_entity.pdbx_description
1 polymer ?
#
loop_
_entity_poly.entity_id
_entity_poly.type
_entity_poly.pdbx_seq_one_letter_code
_entity_poly.pdbx_strand_id
1 'polypeptide(L)'
;MFCGYPEKVEIKEEGRYRIADVQAVSGTILLDQKKCNRVFQKKAQTYMGIANTVTADTEHSACILPGSDMQTGGTLIQYQETDWNFLKRMAS
;
A
#
# COMPACT_ATOMS: atom_id res chain seq x y z
N MET A 1 14.91 -13.57 -2.60
CA MET A 1 15.26 -12.23 -3.13
C MET A 1 14.55 -11.20 -2.26
N PHE A 2 15.25 -10.20 -1.74
CA PHE A 2 14.63 -9.05 -1.07
C PHE A 2 14.55 -7.89 -2.08
N CYS A 3 13.37 -7.28 -2.24
CA CYS A 3 13.12 -6.17 -3.16
C CYS A 3 12.29 -5.11 -2.43
N GLY A 4 12.73 -3.86 -2.48
CA GLY A 4 12.12 -2.76 -1.75
C GLY A 4 12.79 -1.43 -2.07
N TYR A 5 12.27 -0.35 -1.49
CA TYR A 5 12.82 0.99 -1.66
C TYR A 5 13.79 1.29 -0.51
N PRO A 6 14.99 1.85 -0.78
CA PRO A 6 15.89 2.29 0.28
C PRO A 6 15.25 3.47 1.03
N GLU A 7 15.06 3.31 2.33
CA GLU A 7 14.52 4.35 3.23
C GLU A 7 15.66 5.13 3.89
N LYS A 8 16.73 4.43 4.28
CA LYS A 8 17.88 5.03 4.95
C LYS A 8 19.16 4.34 4.51
N VAL A 9 20.19 5.14 4.26
CA VAL A 9 21.54 4.67 3.96
C VAL A 9 22.52 5.44 4.83
N GLU A 10 23.31 4.74 5.62
CA GLU A 10 24.40 5.31 6.41
C GLU A 10 25.72 4.67 5.97
N ILE A 11 26.77 5.49 5.85
CA ILE A 11 28.12 5.02 5.57
C ILE A 11 29.00 5.43 6.74
N LYS A 12 29.70 4.45 7.32
CA LYS A 12 30.63 4.64 8.45
C LYS A 12 32.01 4.18 8.02
N GLU A 13 33.03 4.96 8.38
CA GLU A 13 34.44 4.55 8.24
C GLU A 13 34.95 4.03 9.59
N GLU A 14 35.36 2.78 9.62
CA GLU A 14 36.02 2.15 10.77
C GLU A 14 37.43 1.72 10.37
N GLY A 15 38.41 2.55 10.72
CA GLY A 15 39.82 2.33 10.36
C GLY A 15 40.05 2.40 8.86
N ARG A 16 40.23 1.24 8.21
CA ARG A 16 40.40 1.11 6.75
C ARG A 16 39.15 0.61 6.03
N TYR A 17 38.08 0.30 6.75
CA TYR A 17 36.85 -0.25 6.19
C TYR A 17 35.77 0.82 6.06
N ARG A 18 34.95 0.69 5.02
CA ARG A 18 33.70 1.43 4.85
C ARG A 18 32.54 0.45 5.03
N ILE A 19 31.70 0.70 6.02
CA ILE A 19 30.51 -0.09 6.30
C ILE A 19 29.32 0.71 5.79
N ALA A 20 28.45 0.06 5.01
CA ALA A 20 27.21 0.66 4.52
C ALA A 20 26.01 -0.04 5.19
N ASP A 21 25.27 0.69 6.01
CA ASP A 21 24.01 0.25 6.60
C ASP A 21 22.86 0.71 5.71
N VAL A 22 22.12 -0.24 5.13
CA VAL A 22 20.98 0.05 4.24
C VAL A 22 19.70 -0.50 4.85
N GLN A 23 18.76 0.39 5.12
CA GLN A 23 17.39 0.05 5.50
C GLN A 23 16.50 0.19 4.27
N ALA A 24 15.72 -0.86 3.99
CA ALA A 24 14.76 -0.88 2.90
C ALA A 24 13.34 -1.17 3.40
N VAL A 25 12.36 -0.60 2.72
CA VAL A 25 10.92 -0.78 2.99
C VAL A 25 10.21 -1.43 1.81
N SER A 26 9.11 -2.12 2.10
CA SER A 26 8.23 -2.72 1.08
C SER A 26 7.62 -1.65 0.17
N GLY A 27 7.31 -2.02 -1.08
CA GLY A 27 6.62 -1.12 -2.02
C GLY A 27 5.24 -0.64 -1.56
N THR A 28 4.62 -1.32 -0.59
CA THR A 28 3.37 -0.85 0.03
C THR A 28 3.52 0.50 0.74
N ILE A 29 4.75 0.97 1.02
CA ILE A 29 5.00 2.31 1.56
C ILE A 29 4.43 3.41 0.65
N LEU A 30 4.39 3.18 -0.66
CA LEU A 30 3.86 4.15 -1.63
C LEU A 30 2.36 4.43 -1.41
N LEU A 31 1.63 3.45 -0.87
CA LEU A 31 0.21 3.57 -0.54
C LEU A 31 -0.05 4.37 0.75
N ASP A 32 1.00 4.66 1.53
CA ASP A 32 0.89 5.34 2.83
C ASP A 32 1.34 6.81 2.77
N GLN A 33 1.59 7.35 1.57
CA GLN A 33 2.17 8.69 1.41
C GLN A 33 1.16 9.84 1.54
N LYS A 34 -0.09 9.63 1.13
CA LYS A 34 -1.12 10.68 1.08
C LYS A 34 -2.44 10.19 1.65
N LYS A 35 -3.13 11.08 2.35
CA LYS A 35 -4.53 10.87 2.74
C LYS A 35 -5.44 11.16 1.55
N CYS A 36 -6.45 10.32 1.39
CA CYS A 36 -7.42 10.43 0.30
C CYS A 36 -8.84 10.53 0.87
N ASN A 37 -9.73 11.10 0.06
CA ASN A 37 -11.16 11.12 0.33
C ASN A 37 -11.89 10.57 -0.90
N ARG A 38 -12.47 9.37 -0.79
CA ARG A 38 -13.15 8.68 -1.91
C ARG A 38 -14.41 7.98 -1.41
N VAL A 39 -15.41 7.89 -2.28
CA VAL A 39 -16.70 7.25 -1.97
C VAL A 39 -16.98 6.17 -3.01
N PHE A 40 -17.23 4.95 -2.53
CA PHE A 40 -17.53 3.77 -3.34
C PHE A 40 -18.97 3.34 -3.07
N GLN A 41 -19.88 3.61 -4.01
CA GLN A 41 -21.34 3.44 -3.86
C GLN A 41 -21.97 2.52 -4.90
N LYS A 42 -21.20 1.90 -5.79
CA LYS A 42 -21.75 1.07 -6.87
C LYS A 42 -22.43 -0.17 -6.28
N LYS A 43 -23.69 -0.42 -6.67
CA LYS A 43 -24.52 -1.52 -6.12
C LYS A 43 -23.90 -2.91 -6.21
N ALA A 44 -23.17 -3.19 -7.28
CA ALA A 44 -22.54 -4.49 -7.53
C ALA A 44 -21.00 -4.41 -7.47
N GLN A 45 -20.43 -3.49 -6.67
CA GLN A 45 -18.98 -3.39 -6.50
C GLN A 45 -18.46 -4.48 -5.56
N THR A 46 -17.23 -4.91 -5.81
CA THR A 46 -16.55 -5.92 -5.02
C THR A 46 -15.34 -5.35 -4.30
N TYR A 47 -14.83 -6.09 -3.31
CA TYR A 47 -13.62 -5.70 -2.59
C TYR A 47 -12.43 -5.58 -3.53
N MET A 48 -12.23 -6.53 -4.47
CA MET A 48 -11.15 -6.40 -5.46
C MET A 48 -11.37 -5.25 -6.43
N GLY A 49 -12.61 -4.97 -6.83
CA GLY A 49 -12.91 -3.83 -7.69
C GLY A 49 -12.50 -2.50 -7.06
N ILE A 50 -12.78 -2.34 -5.76
CA ILE A 50 -12.36 -1.16 -5.00
C ILE A 50 -10.85 -1.16 -4.80
N ALA A 51 -10.26 -2.28 -4.40
CA ALA A 51 -8.81 -2.37 -4.19
C ALA A 51 -8.02 -2.01 -5.45
N ASN A 52 -8.44 -2.52 -6.61
CA ASN A 52 -7.86 -2.18 -7.91
C ASN A 52 -7.98 -0.69 -8.24
N THR A 53 -9.12 -0.08 -7.90
CA THR A 53 -9.32 1.37 -8.10
C THR A 53 -8.37 2.18 -7.21
N VAL A 54 -8.18 1.76 -5.96
CA VAL A 54 -7.30 2.42 -5.00
C VAL A 54 -5.83 2.27 -5.42
N THR A 55 -5.41 1.08 -5.84
CA THR A 55 -4.02 0.84 -6.27
C THR A 55 -3.69 1.44 -7.64
N ALA A 56 -4.69 1.66 -8.51
CA ALA A 56 -4.46 2.26 -9.83
C ALA A 56 -3.82 3.66 -9.78
N ASP A 57 -4.04 4.40 -8.69
CA ASP A 57 -3.45 5.73 -8.49
C ASP A 57 -1.98 5.69 -8.02
N THR A 58 -1.42 4.49 -7.79
CA THR A 58 -0.06 4.29 -7.28
C THR A 58 0.71 3.33 -8.19
N GLU A 59 1.72 3.84 -8.88
CA GLU A 59 2.58 3.04 -9.74
C GLU A 59 3.23 1.89 -8.98
N HIS A 60 3.45 0.77 -9.69
CA HIS A 60 4.06 -0.45 -9.15
C HIS A 60 3.35 -1.03 -7.91
N SER A 61 2.07 -0.72 -7.72
CA SER A 61 1.24 -1.31 -6.66
C SER A 61 0.21 -2.28 -7.23
N ALA A 62 -0.08 -3.32 -6.46
CA ALA A 62 -1.12 -4.29 -6.77
C ALA A 62 -1.72 -4.82 -5.46
N CYS A 63 -3.01 -5.15 -5.49
CA CYS A 63 -3.67 -5.87 -4.41
C CYS A 63 -3.93 -7.31 -4.87
N ILE A 64 -3.65 -8.28 -4.00
CA ILE A 64 -3.91 -9.70 -4.25
C ILE A 64 -4.84 -10.17 -3.15
N LEU A 65 -6.03 -10.64 -3.52
CA LEU A 65 -6.97 -11.24 -2.60
C LEU A 65 -6.93 -12.77 -2.75
N PRO A 66 -6.48 -13.50 -1.71
CA PRO A 66 -6.59 -14.95 -1.71
C PRO A 66 -8.05 -15.35 -1.46
N GLY A 67 -8.66 -16.05 -2.42
CA GLY A 67 -10.02 -16.56 -2.31
C GLY A 67 -10.99 -15.92 -3.30
N SER A 68 -12.29 -16.15 -3.08
CA SER A 68 -13.36 -15.60 -3.90
C SER A 68 -13.64 -14.15 -3.52
N ASP A 69 -13.68 -13.28 -4.53
CA ASP A 69 -14.08 -11.89 -4.37
C ASP A 69 -15.56 -11.77 -3.99
N MET A 70 -15.88 -10.83 -3.11
CA MET A 70 -17.23 -10.64 -2.55
C MET A 70 -17.73 -9.22 -2.82
N GLN A 71 -19.05 -9.07 -2.92
CA GLN A 71 -19.66 -7.75 -3.00
C GLN A 71 -19.57 -7.04 -1.64
N THR A 72 -19.36 -5.73 -1.66
CA THR A 72 -19.24 -4.95 -0.41
C THR A 72 -20.56 -4.76 0.32
N GLY A 73 -21.69 -5.10 -0.31
CA GLY A 73 -23.03 -5.03 0.29
C GLY A 73 -23.51 -3.62 0.66
N GLY A 74 -22.72 -2.57 0.37
CA GLY A 74 -22.99 -1.22 0.82
C GLY A 74 -21.93 -0.21 0.38
N THR A 75 -22.03 0.99 0.98
CA THR A 75 -21.13 2.11 0.68
C THR A 75 -19.86 2.02 1.52
N LEU A 76 -18.71 2.10 0.86
CA LEU A 76 -17.43 2.30 1.53
C LEU A 76 -16.94 3.72 1.30
N ILE A 77 -16.50 4.37 2.36
CA ILE A 77 -15.95 5.71 2.33
C ILE A 77 -14.51 5.60 2.82
N GLN A 78 -13.59 6.12 2.03
CA GLN A 78 -12.23 6.45 2.47
C GLN A 78 -12.25 7.91 2.90
N TYR A 79 -11.95 8.20 4.16
CA TYR A 79 -12.00 9.57 4.68
C TYR A 79 -10.79 9.88 5.55
N GLN A 80 -9.99 10.86 5.14
CA GLN A 80 -8.81 11.34 5.86
C GLN A 80 -7.82 10.21 6.26
N GLU A 81 -7.80 9.13 5.50
CA GLU A 81 -6.92 7.98 5.67
C GLU A 81 -6.14 7.72 4.38
N THR A 82 -4.99 7.06 4.51
CA THR A 82 -4.15 6.69 3.37
C THR A 82 -4.73 5.51 2.62
N ASP A 83 -4.25 5.26 1.39
CA ASP A 83 -4.65 4.11 0.60
C ASP A 83 -4.29 2.80 1.32
N TRP A 84 -3.13 2.77 1.99
CA TRP A 84 -2.71 1.64 2.82
C TRP A 84 -3.65 1.37 4.00
N ASN A 85 -4.02 2.40 4.75
CA ASN A 85 -4.92 2.24 5.90
C ASN A 85 -6.33 1.82 5.48
N PHE A 86 -6.83 2.36 4.37
CA PHE A 86 -8.11 1.97 3.79
C PHE A 86 -8.13 0.50 3.38
N LEU A 87 -7.10 0.04 2.66
CA LEU A 87 -6.98 -1.35 2.21
C LEU A 87 -6.87 -2.32 3.39
N LYS A 88 -6.10 -1.98 4.44
CA LYS A 88 -6.04 -2.78 5.68
C LYS A 88 -7.40 -2.90 6.37
N ARG A 89 -8.14 -1.80 6.45
CA ARG A 89 -9.49 -1.79 7.06
C ARG A 89 -10.48 -2.64 6.26
N MET A 90 -10.36 -2.68 4.94
CA MET A 90 -11.17 -3.56 4.10
C MET A 90 -10.84 -5.04 4.29
N ALA A 91 -9.60 -5.37 4.65
CA ALA A 91 -9.11 -6.73 4.82
C ALA A 91 -9.24 -7.29 6.26
N SER A 92 -9.65 -6.46 7.23
CA SER A 92 -9.87 -6.84 8.62
C SER A 92 -11.27 -7.39 8.83
#